data_AF-I7B1G9-F1
#
_entry.id   AF-I7B1G9-F1
#
_cell.length_a   1.000
_cell.length_b   1.000
_cell.length_c   1.000
_cell.angle_alpha   90.00
_cell.angle_beta   90.00
_cell.angle_gamma   90.00
#
_symmetry.space_group_name_H-M   'P 1'
#
loop_
_entity.id
_entity.type
_entity.pdbx_description
1 polymer ?
#
loop_
_entity_poly.entity_id
_entity_poly.type
_entity_poly.pdbx_seq_one_letter_code
_entity_poly.pdbx_strand_id
1 'polypeptide(L)'
;MQYDNPVQSSDLLATLTAESANLSDSTIEAINSLLNLDNVETVAVAGITGTTVQLPESGAASVVQGTVEGVKGDTVVVDLAAAETAGATVYNLQSDANLVVNLQGQAAAPAADAQAFAALAAVDTSAIELVVTTGNGDDAITVKGDQNTLIDAGDGNDTIVTGNGNNTVIAGAGNNNVTTGTGDDTIILSGSNHADIVNAGAGYDVVQLDGSRDDYAFAVGNNFNVNLTGNQTASITDAEFLTFVNGEEVETVALAHNDAEAAALRLYQGILDRDVDQEGAKFFTGYVNNGGSLTDVANALLDSSEFAGVNNAADVNDLYQALLGRGAADDAGSSVWTDLLANGGSLADVAAAISVSAEAQALDASNGTFVESLYEAALGREADEAGLQDWVSQLFNGASRADIAQAIVGSAEAASKANSDFIDSLYQSALDRTADDAGKAHWAAQLEAGASQADIALAIVGSDEAVAHNDNVVVLHGQV
;
A
#
# COMPACT_ATOMS: atom_id res chain seq x y z
N MET A 1 -22.29 -19.14 -24.90
CA MET A 1 -21.78 -19.10 -26.29
C MET A 1 -21.40 -20.52 -26.69
N GLN A 2 -21.61 -20.94 -27.95
CA GLN A 2 -21.24 -22.29 -28.40
C GLN A 2 -19.73 -22.29 -28.69
N TYR A 3 -18.93 -22.97 -27.88
CA TYR A 3 -17.48 -23.07 -28.09
C TYR A 3 -17.15 -24.32 -28.92
N ASP A 4 -16.23 -24.15 -29.88
CA ASP A 4 -15.77 -25.17 -30.83
C ASP A 4 -14.98 -26.32 -30.17
N ASN A 5 -14.92 -27.46 -30.87
CA ASN A 5 -14.16 -28.65 -30.47
C ASN A 5 -12.68 -28.34 -30.17
N PRO A 6 -12.03 -29.02 -29.21
CA PRO A 6 -10.62 -28.83 -28.89
C PRO A 6 -9.71 -29.14 -30.10
N VAL A 7 -8.60 -28.38 -30.19
CA VAL A 7 -7.64 -28.39 -31.31
C VAL A 7 -6.33 -29.04 -30.86
N GLN A 8 -5.68 -29.82 -31.74
CA GLN A 8 -4.39 -30.43 -31.44
C GLN A 8 -3.30 -29.36 -31.31
N SER A 9 -2.31 -29.59 -30.43
CA SER A 9 -1.13 -28.72 -30.29
C SER A 9 -0.42 -28.50 -31.62
N SER A 10 -0.35 -29.54 -32.46
CA SER A 10 0.20 -29.48 -33.82
C SER A 10 -0.61 -28.58 -34.75
N ASP A 11 -1.94 -28.55 -34.61
CA ASP A 11 -2.83 -27.76 -35.46
C ASP A 11 -2.82 -26.28 -35.04
N LEU A 12 -2.73 -26.02 -33.74
CA LEU A 12 -2.53 -24.66 -33.20
C LEU A 12 -1.16 -24.12 -33.58
N LEU A 13 -0.09 -24.91 -33.42
CA LEU A 13 1.26 -24.53 -33.83
C LEU A 13 1.34 -24.27 -35.35
N ALA A 14 0.66 -25.10 -36.16
CA ALA A 14 0.54 -24.87 -37.60
C ALA A 14 -0.21 -23.56 -37.94
N THR A 15 -1.19 -23.18 -37.12
CA THR A 15 -1.92 -21.91 -37.29
C THR A 15 -1.06 -20.72 -36.90
N LEU A 16 -0.33 -20.80 -35.79
CA LEU A 16 0.56 -19.74 -35.29
C LEU A 16 1.75 -19.50 -36.22
N THR A 17 2.27 -20.56 -36.83
CA THR A 17 3.40 -20.53 -37.77
C THR A 17 2.97 -20.31 -39.22
N ALA A 18 1.66 -20.23 -39.51
CA ALA A 18 1.18 -19.90 -40.84
C ALA A 18 1.54 -18.46 -41.20
N GLU A 19 1.96 -18.22 -42.45
CA GLU A 19 2.24 -16.87 -42.97
C GLU A 19 1.05 -15.90 -42.80
N SER A 20 -0.18 -16.43 -42.70
CA SER A 20 -1.39 -15.65 -42.46
C SER A 20 -1.54 -15.12 -41.03
N ALA A 21 -0.83 -15.66 -40.05
CA ALA A 21 -0.93 -15.24 -38.65
C ALA A 21 -0.17 -13.93 -38.38
N ASN A 22 0.84 -13.60 -39.20
CA ASN A 22 1.63 -12.37 -39.10
C ASN A 22 2.22 -12.13 -37.70
N LEU A 23 2.65 -13.20 -37.02
CA LEU A 23 3.31 -13.16 -35.73
C LEU A 23 4.83 -13.23 -35.91
N SER A 24 5.57 -12.60 -34.99
CA SER A 24 7.03 -12.71 -34.99
C SER A 24 7.48 -14.04 -34.37
N ASP A 25 8.66 -14.53 -34.76
CA ASP A 25 9.22 -15.79 -34.23
C ASP A 25 9.33 -15.76 -32.70
N SER A 26 9.71 -14.61 -32.11
CA SER A 26 9.77 -14.46 -30.65
C SER A 26 8.40 -14.47 -29.98
N THR A 27 7.35 -14.02 -30.67
CA THR A 27 5.96 -14.13 -30.18
C THR A 27 5.49 -15.57 -30.23
N ILE A 28 5.81 -16.30 -31.29
CA ILE A 28 5.46 -17.72 -31.44
C ILE A 28 6.21 -18.55 -30.38
N GLU A 29 7.50 -18.28 -30.15
CA GLU A 29 8.29 -18.93 -29.08
C GLU A 29 7.72 -18.64 -27.70
N ALA A 30 7.28 -17.40 -27.41
CA ALA A 30 6.63 -17.07 -26.14
C ALA A 30 5.30 -17.82 -25.95
N ILE A 31 4.46 -17.87 -27.00
CA ILE A 31 3.19 -18.62 -26.97
C ILE A 31 3.45 -20.12 -26.82
N ASN A 32 4.44 -20.67 -27.52
CA ASN A 32 4.82 -22.07 -27.44
C ASN A 32 5.35 -22.44 -26.06
N SER A 33 6.15 -21.56 -25.44
CA SER A 33 6.63 -21.73 -24.07
C SER A 33 5.50 -21.63 -23.05
N LEU A 34 4.54 -20.74 -23.25
CA LEU A 34 3.40 -20.54 -22.34
C LEU A 34 2.40 -21.69 -22.40
N LEU A 35 2.15 -22.23 -23.60
CA LEU A 35 1.17 -23.29 -23.84
C LEU A 35 1.79 -24.69 -23.96
N ASN A 36 3.11 -24.80 -23.84
CA ASN A 36 3.89 -26.03 -23.91
C ASN A 36 3.58 -26.90 -25.16
N LEU A 37 3.45 -26.29 -26.34
CA LEU A 37 2.93 -26.96 -27.55
C LEU A 37 3.88 -28.05 -28.08
N ASP A 38 5.18 -27.99 -27.72
CA ASP A 38 6.21 -28.95 -28.17
C ASP A 38 6.18 -30.31 -27.46
N ASN A 39 5.51 -30.43 -26.31
CA ASN A 39 5.63 -31.61 -25.44
C ASN A 39 4.32 -32.41 -25.26
N VAL A 40 3.23 -32.04 -25.94
CA VAL A 40 1.92 -32.67 -25.73
C VAL A 40 1.25 -32.96 -27.08
N GLU A 41 0.72 -34.18 -27.28
CA GLU A 41 0.03 -34.56 -28.53
C GLU A 41 -1.41 -34.05 -28.63
N THR A 42 -1.99 -33.50 -27.55
CA THR A 42 -3.31 -32.84 -27.48
C THR A 42 -3.20 -31.69 -26.48
N VAL A 43 -3.74 -30.49 -26.74
CA VAL A 43 -4.00 -29.53 -25.65
C VAL A 43 -5.27 -30.01 -24.95
N ALA A 44 -5.16 -31.10 -24.20
CA ALA A 44 -6.16 -31.54 -23.24
C ALA A 44 -5.66 -31.10 -21.86
N VAL A 45 -6.36 -30.27 -21.10
CA VAL A 45 -7.81 -30.17 -21.10
C VAL A 45 -8.38 -31.42 -20.49
N ALA A 46 -8.08 -31.80 -19.25
CA ALA A 46 -8.85 -32.81 -18.53
C ALA A 46 -10.36 -32.53 -18.71
N GLY A 47 -10.95 -33.19 -19.71
CA GLY A 47 -12.27 -32.88 -20.20
C GLY A 47 -13.28 -33.29 -19.15
N ILE A 48 -13.97 -32.32 -18.57
CA ILE A 48 -15.02 -32.59 -17.61
C ILE A 48 -16.21 -33.12 -18.42
N THR A 49 -16.39 -34.43 -18.43
CA THR A 49 -17.62 -35.06 -18.88
C THR A 49 -18.11 -36.00 -17.79
N GLY A 50 -19.08 -35.53 -17.02
CA GLY A 50 -19.52 -36.17 -15.77
C GLY A 50 -18.70 -35.71 -14.55
N THR A 51 -19.14 -36.10 -13.36
CA THR A 51 -18.64 -35.69 -12.02
C THR A 51 -17.16 -35.98 -11.73
N THR A 52 -16.34 -36.36 -12.73
CA THR A 52 -14.95 -36.79 -12.55
C THR A 52 -14.05 -36.15 -13.62
N VAL A 53 -13.01 -35.44 -13.17
CA VAL A 53 -11.96 -34.91 -14.03
C VAL A 53 -11.05 -36.05 -14.51
N GLN A 54 -10.91 -36.22 -15.83
CA GLN A 54 -10.03 -37.24 -16.43
C GLN A 54 -8.64 -36.66 -16.72
N LEU A 55 -7.61 -37.14 -16.02
CA LEU A 55 -6.21 -36.74 -16.26
C LEU A 55 -5.63 -37.38 -17.54
N PRO A 56 -4.64 -36.75 -18.20
CA PRO A 56 -3.92 -37.38 -19.31
C PRO A 56 -3.16 -38.63 -18.85
N GLU A 57 -3.08 -39.64 -19.73
CA GLU A 57 -2.55 -40.98 -19.39
C GLU A 57 -1.05 -41.02 -19.03
N SER A 58 -0.27 -39.93 -19.22
CA SER A 58 1.20 -39.98 -19.13
C SER A 58 1.91 -38.94 -18.24
N GLY A 59 1.27 -38.16 -17.38
CA GLY A 59 2.05 -37.25 -16.53
C GLY A 59 1.29 -36.23 -15.70
N ALA A 60 2.03 -35.62 -14.77
CA ALA A 60 1.61 -34.50 -13.92
C ALA A 60 0.91 -33.41 -14.75
N ALA A 61 -0.26 -32.98 -14.30
CA ALA A 61 -0.94 -31.83 -14.86
C ALA A 61 -0.73 -30.66 -13.90
N SER A 62 -0.03 -29.60 -14.33
CA SER A 62 0.04 -28.36 -13.55
C SER A 62 -1.29 -27.59 -13.60
N VAL A 63 -2.05 -27.75 -14.68
CA VAL A 63 -3.27 -26.99 -14.97
C VAL A 63 -4.43 -27.94 -15.27
N VAL A 64 -5.54 -27.75 -14.55
CA VAL A 64 -6.87 -28.26 -14.84
C VAL A 64 -7.70 -27.06 -15.29
N GLN A 65 -8.33 -27.14 -16.45
CA GLN A 65 -9.18 -26.07 -16.98
C GLN A 65 -10.33 -26.66 -17.83
N GLY A 66 -11.43 -25.94 -18.01
CA GLY A 66 -12.48 -26.36 -18.94
C GLY A 66 -13.89 -26.06 -18.45
N THR A 67 -14.86 -26.36 -19.30
CA THR A 67 -16.28 -26.14 -19.01
C THR A 67 -16.89 -27.37 -18.36
N VAL A 68 -17.47 -27.19 -17.17
CA VAL A 68 -18.30 -28.18 -16.50
C VAL A 68 -19.72 -28.05 -17.03
N GLU A 69 -20.24 -29.10 -17.67
CA GLU A 69 -21.63 -29.12 -18.12
C GLU A 69 -22.60 -29.05 -16.93
N GLY A 70 -23.60 -28.19 -17.04
CA GLY A 70 -24.67 -28.02 -16.08
C GLY A 70 -25.49 -26.78 -16.40
N VAL A 71 -26.67 -26.65 -15.78
CA VAL A 71 -27.49 -25.44 -15.89
C VAL A 71 -27.63 -24.76 -14.54
N LYS A 72 -27.99 -23.47 -14.54
CA LYS A 72 -28.16 -22.68 -13.33
C LYS A 72 -29.07 -23.35 -12.29
N GLY A 73 -28.54 -23.50 -11.08
CA GLY A 73 -29.21 -24.13 -9.95
C GLY A 73 -28.96 -25.64 -9.81
N ASP A 74 -28.36 -26.31 -10.80
CA ASP A 74 -27.83 -27.66 -10.60
C ASP A 74 -26.58 -27.59 -9.73
N THR A 75 -26.39 -28.57 -8.84
CA THR A 75 -25.16 -28.70 -8.06
C THR A 75 -24.26 -29.78 -8.65
N VAL A 76 -23.02 -29.43 -9.00
CA VAL A 76 -22.03 -30.35 -9.55
C VAL A 76 -20.83 -30.44 -8.62
N VAL A 77 -20.62 -31.60 -8.01
CA VAL A 77 -19.40 -31.86 -7.24
C VAL A 77 -18.28 -32.25 -8.19
N VAL A 78 -17.18 -31.50 -8.16
CA VAL A 78 -16.02 -31.74 -9.02
C VAL A 78 -15.00 -32.58 -8.25
N ASP A 79 -14.76 -33.82 -8.69
CA ASP A 79 -13.70 -34.66 -8.13
C ASP A 79 -12.33 -34.27 -8.70
N LEU A 80 -11.53 -33.60 -7.88
CA LEU A 80 -10.19 -33.09 -8.22
C LEU A 80 -9.05 -33.86 -7.54
N ALA A 81 -9.34 -34.90 -6.75
CA ALA A 81 -8.34 -35.57 -5.91
C ALA A 81 -7.17 -36.18 -6.70
N ALA A 82 -7.45 -36.68 -7.90
CA ALA A 82 -6.41 -37.22 -8.78
C ALA A 82 -5.50 -36.10 -9.32
N ALA A 83 -6.08 -34.97 -9.74
CA ALA A 83 -5.33 -33.81 -10.24
C ALA A 83 -4.47 -33.19 -9.13
N GLU A 84 -5.05 -33.08 -7.95
CA GLU A 84 -4.36 -32.65 -6.74
C GLU A 84 -3.17 -33.57 -6.43
N THR A 85 -3.36 -34.90 -6.45
CA THR A 85 -2.26 -35.86 -6.26
C THR A 85 -1.17 -35.76 -7.35
N ALA A 86 -1.55 -35.31 -8.54
CA ALA A 86 -0.65 -35.10 -9.68
C ALA A 86 0.12 -33.77 -9.62
N GLY A 87 -0.16 -32.91 -8.63
CA GLY A 87 0.53 -31.63 -8.43
C GLY A 87 -0.09 -30.47 -9.21
N ALA A 88 -1.38 -30.52 -9.55
CA ALA A 88 -2.07 -29.40 -10.18
C ALA A 88 -2.14 -28.19 -9.25
N THR A 89 -1.76 -27.03 -9.80
CA THR A 89 -1.68 -25.72 -9.12
C THR A 89 -2.62 -24.70 -9.75
N VAL A 90 -3.28 -25.03 -10.85
CA VAL A 90 -4.32 -24.18 -11.47
C VAL A 90 -5.56 -25.02 -11.74
N TYR A 91 -6.73 -24.52 -11.34
CA TYR A 91 -8.04 -25.12 -11.54
C TYR A 91 -9.02 -24.07 -12.10
N ASN A 92 -9.11 -23.96 -13.43
CA ASN A 92 -10.00 -23.02 -14.11
C ASN A 92 -11.27 -23.71 -14.62
N LEU A 93 -12.32 -23.72 -13.81
CA LEU A 93 -13.53 -24.52 -13.97
C LEU A 93 -14.73 -23.64 -14.33
N GLN A 94 -15.04 -23.50 -15.60
CA GLN A 94 -16.15 -22.65 -16.05
C GLN A 94 -17.48 -23.40 -16.03
N SER A 95 -18.53 -22.85 -15.41
CA SER A 95 -19.87 -23.45 -15.46
C SER A 95 -20.97 -22.41 -15.27
N ASP A 96 -22.18 -22.74 -15.72
CA ASP A 96 -23.40 -22.05 -15.31
C ASP A 96 -24.08 -22.75 -14.12
N ALA A 97 -23.63 -23.94 -13.73
CA ALA A 97 -24.12 -24.69 -12.57
C ALA A 97 -23.29 -24.38 -11.31
N ASN A 98 -23.86 -24.69 -10.15
CA ASN A 98 -23.25 -24.50 -8.84
C ASN A 98 -22.18 -25.57 -8.61
N LEU A 99 -20.91 -25.21 -8.72
CA LEU A 99 -19.78 -26.09 -8.52
C LEU A 99 -19.50 -26.29 -7.03
N VAL A 100 -19.16 -27.52 -6.64
CA VAL A 100 -18.61 -27.81 -5.32
C VAL A 100 -17.17 -28.26 -5.52
N VAL A 101 -16.23 -27.39 -5.16
CA VAL A 101 -14.78 -27.55 -5.32
C VAL A 101 -14.16 -27.75 -3.95
N ASN A 102 -13.52 -28.90 -3.72
CA ASN A 102 -12.83 -29.20 -2.46
C ASN A 102 -11.38 -29.60 -2.73
N LEU A 103 -10.44 -28.80 -2.25
CA LEU A 103 -9.00 -29.04 -2.35
C LEU A 103 -8.41 -29.18 -0.95
N GLN A 104 -7.58 -30.20 -0.74
CA GLN A 104 -6.78 -30.34 0.49
C GLN A 104 -5.55 -29.42 0.51
N GLY A 105 -5.11 -28.96 -0.66
CA GLY A 105 -3.88 -28.21 -0.87
C GLY A 105 -2.66 -29.08 -1.20
N GLN A 106 -1.68 -28.48 -1.86
CA GLN A 106 -0.37 -29.05 -2.18
C GLN A 106 0.73 -28.55 -1.22
N ALA A 107 1.87 -29.25 -1.20
CA ALA A 107 3.06 -28.72 -0.55
C ALA A 107 3.59 -27.52 -1.38
N ALA A 108 3.78 -26.38 -0.71
CA ALA A 108 4.27 -25.10 -1.25
C ALA A 108 5.43 -25.29 -2.25
N ALA A 109 5.10 -25.24 -3.54
CA ALA A 109 6.07 -25.13 -4.62
C ALA A 109 5.43 -24.27 -5.71
N PRO A 110 5.91 -23.04 -5.95
CA PRO A 110 5.34 -22.18 -6.98
C PRO A 110 5.54 -22.84 -8.34
N ALA A 111 4.45 -23.19 -9.00
CA ALA A 111 4.47 -23.47 -10.43
C ALA A 111 4.48 -22.13 -11.18
N ALA A 112 5.38 -21.96 -12.15
CA ALA A 112 5.37 -20.79 -13.04
C ALA A 112 4.00 -20.60 -13.71
N ASP A 113 3.25 -21.70 -13.88
CA ASP A 113 1.90 -21.72 -14.45
C ASP A 113 0.87 -20.99 -13.56
N ALA A 114 0.96 -21.12 -12.23
CA ALA A 114 0.06 -20.43 -11.30
C ALA A 114 0.25 -18.91 -11.35
N GLN A 115 1.51 -18.46 -11.34
CA GLN A 115 1.85 -17.04 -11.45
C GLN A 115 1.43 -16.45 -12.80
N ALA A 116 1.57 -17.22 -13.89
CA ALA A 116 1.14 -16.79 -15.22
C ALA A 116 -0.39 -16.66 -15.32
N PHE A 117 -1.15 -17.60 -14.74
CA PHE A 117 -2.62 -17.52 -14.76
C PHE A 117 -3.14 -16.41 -13.84
N ALA A 118 -2.54 -16.26 -12.65
CA ALA A 118 -2.89 -15.20 -11.71
C ALA A 118 -2.66 -13.80 -12.33
N ALA A 119 -1.69 -13.64 -13.25
CA ALA A 119 -1.39 -12.34 -13.85
C ALA A 119 -2.56 -11.77 -14.67
N LEU A 120 -3.54 -12.61 -15.03
CA LEU A 120 -4.78 -12.17 -15.68
C LEU A 120 -5.72 -11.44 -14.72
N ALA A 121 -5.55 -11.59 -13.41
CA ALA A 121 -6.42 -11.01 -12.38
C ALA A 121 -6.02 -9.59 -11.93
N ALA A 122 -4.92 -9.03 -12.47
CA ALA A 122 -4.41 -7.70 -12.11
C ALA A 122 -4.11 -7.48 -10.60
N VAL A 123 -3.85 -8.55 -9.85
CA VAL A 123 -3.38 -8.53 -8.45
C VAL A 123 -1.88 -8.86 -8.42
N ASP A 124 -1.16 -8.61 -7.30
CA ASP A 124 0.21 -9.14 -7.12
C ASP A 124 0.18 -10.67 -7.09
N THR A 125 0.90 -11.29 -8.03
CA THR A 125 0.90 -12.74 -8.24
C THR A 125 2.21 -13.41 -7.84
N SER A 126 3.19 -12.62 -7.42
CA SER A 126 4.57 -13.08 -7.22
C SER A 126 4.70 -14.19 -6.18
N ALA A 127 3.79 -14.22 -5.21
CA ALA A 127 3.73 -15.21 -4.14
C ALA A 127 2.60 -16.25 -4.29
N ILE A 128 1.79 -16.21 -5.36
CA ILE A 128 0.65 -17.13 -5.55
C ILE A 128 1.14 -18.52 -5.96
N GLU A 129 0.64 -19.54 -5.27
CA GLU A 129 1.04 -20.94 -5.42
C GLU A 129 -0.09 -21.84 -5.97
N LEU A 130 -1.34 -21.42 -5.77
CA LEU A 130 -2.54 -22.14 -6.21
C LEU A 130 -3.54 -21.15 -6.81
N VAL A 131 -4.15 -21.51 -7.94
CA VAL A 131 -5.24 -20.74 -8.55
C VAL A 131 -6.48 -21.61 -8.71
N VAL A 132 -7.63 -21.09 -8.29
CA VAL A 132 -8.94 -21.69 -8.51
C VAL A 132 -9.83 -20.63 -9.12
N THR A 133 -10.39 -20.88 -10.30
CA THR A 133 -11.39 -20.01 -10.89
C THR A 133 -12.65 -20.79 -11.22
N THR A 134 -13.82 -20.23 -10.90
CA THR A 134 -15.11 -20.83 -11.22
C THR A 134 -15.92 -19.95 -12.19
N GLY A 135 -17.25 -20.11 -12.24
CA GLY A 135 -18.08 -19.62 -13.34
C GLY A 135 -19.19 -18.67 -12.90
N ASN A 136 -20.40 -18.85 -13.45
CA ASN A 136 -21.59 -18.03 -13.14
C ASN A 136 -22.54 -18.70 -12.12
N GLY A 137 -22.10 -19.82 -11.52
CA GLY A 137 -22.89 -20.64 -10.60
C GLY A 137 -22.86 -20.07 -9.19
N ASP A 138 -23.79 -20.49 -8.32
CA ASP A 138 -23.60 -20.23 -6.88
C ASP A 138 -22.63 -21.30 -6.33
N ASP A 139 -21.33 -21.04 -6.41
CA ASP A 139 -20.26 -22.00 -6.20
C ASP A 139 -19.88 -22.14 -4.72
N ALA A 140 -19.47 -23.35 -4.33
CA ALA A 140 -18.95 -23.67 -3.02
C ALA A 140 -17.50 -24.13 -3.14
N ILE A 141 -16.56 -23.25 -2.80
CA ILE A 141 -15.13 -23.45 -2.96
C ILE A 141 -14.49 -23.59 -1.57
N THR A 142 -13.77 -24.68 -1.34
CA THR A 142 -13.01 -24.90 -0.10
C THR A 142 -11.61 -25.37 -0.42
N VAL A 143 -10.62 -24.58 0.00
CA VAL A 143 -9.20 -24.91 -0.07
C VAL A 143 -8.68 -25.01 1.36
N LYS A 144 -8.06 -26.13 1.75
CA LYS A 144 -7.61 -26.36 3.14
C LYS A 144 -6.10 -26.23 3.37
N GLY A 145 -5.33 -26.13 2.30
CA GLY A 145 -3.87 -26.08 2.40
C GLY A 145 -3.35 -24.73 2.86
N ASP A 146 -2.07 -24.67 3.17
CA ASP A 146 -1.38 -23.46 3.66
C ASP A 146 -0.72 -22.67 2.51
N GLN A 147 -1.18 -22.85 1.28
CA GLN A 147 -0.61 -22.18 0.11
C GLN A 147 -1.25 -20.82 -0.08
N ASN A 148 -0.49 -19.87 -0.60
CA ASN A 148 -1.05 -18.60 -1.07
C ASN A 148 -1.95 -18.86 -2.27
N THR A 149 -3.26 -18.77 -2.06
CA THR A 149 -4.27 -19.17 -3.05
C THR A 149 -4.93 -17.95 -3.66
N LEU A 150 -4.98 -17.88 -5.00
CA LEU A 150 -5.88 -17.00 -5.72
C LEU A 150 -7.19 -17.75 -6.01
N ILE A 151 -8.31 -17.21 -5.57
CA ILE A 151 -9.66 -17.67 -5.93
C ILE A 151 -10.35 -16.58 -6.73
N ASP A 152 -10.90 -16.90 -7.89
CA ASP A 152 -11.86 -16.06 -8.61
C ASP A 152 -13.17 -16.84 -8.77
N ALA A 153 -14.19 -16.49 -7.99
CA ALA A 153 -15.44 -17.23 -7.96
C ALA A 153 -16.37 -16.90 -9.14
N GLY A 154 -16.10 -15.81 -9.87
CA GLY A 154 -16.95 -15.35 -10.96
C GLY A 154 -18.26 -14.70 -10.50
N ASP A 155 -19.35 -14.90 -11.25
CA ASP A 155 -20.66 -14.35 -10.91
C ASP A 155 -21.45 -15.39 -10.10
N GLY A 156 -22.15 -15.02 -9.04
CA GLY A 156 -22.84 -16.01 -8.22
C GLY A 156 -23.09 -15.54 -6.80
N ASN A 157 -23.84 -16.33 -6.03
CA ASN A 157 -23.80 -16.21 -4.58
C ASN A 157 -22.86 -17.28 -4.04
N ASP A 158 -21.58 -16.95 -3.96
CA ASP A 158 -20.54 -17.93 -3.72
C ASP A 158 -20.25 -18.11 -2.22
N THR A 159 -19.86 -19.33 -1.85
CA THR A 159 -19.33 -19.64 -0.53
C THR A 159 -17.88 -20.07 -0.67
N ILE A 160 -16.97 -19.26 -0.15
CA ILE A 160 -15.54 -19.39 -0.35
C ILE A 160 -14.86 -19.57 1.00
N VAL A 161 -14.08 -20.63 1.14
CA VAL A 161 -13.25 -20.89 2.32
C VAL A 161 -11.82 -21.18 1.89
N THR A 162 -10.86 -20.36 2.32
CA THR A 162 -9.43 -20.62 2.13
C THR A 162 -8.79 -21.22 3.39
N GLY A 163 -7.59 -21.77 3.22
CA GLY A 163 -6.77 -22.25 4.31
C GLY A 163 -5.85 -21.15 4.81
N ASN A 164 -4.70 -21.53 5.36
CA ASN A 164 -3.68 -20.56 5.75
C ASN A 164 -2.89 -20.06 4.52
N GLY A 165 -1.96 -19.14 4.75
CA GLY A 165 -1.21 -18.47 3.68
C GLY A 165 -1.84 -17.12 3.36
N ASN A 166 -1.15 -16.34 2.54
CA ASN A 166 -1.61 -15.03 2.08
C ASN A 166 -2.47 -15.27 0.83
N ASN A 167 -3.79 -15.33 1.00
CA ASN A 167 -4.73 -15.64 -0.06
C ASN A 167 -5.28 -14.37 -0.71
N THR A 168 -5.60 -14.47 -1.99
CA THR A 168 -6.35 -13.46 -2.72
C THR A 168 -7.69 -14.05 -3.13
N VAL A 169 -8.79 -13.46 -2.71
CA VAL A 169 -10.14 -13.91 -3.09
C VAL A 169 -10.86 -12.81 -3.86
N ILE A 170 -11.12 -13.04 -5.13
CA ILE A 170 -12.05 -12.27 -5.94
C ILE A 170 -13.40 -12.98 -5.83
N ALA A 171 -14.30 -12.42 -5.02
CA ALA A 171 -15.61 -13.00 -4.80
C ALA A 171 -16.55 -12.78 -5.99
N GLY A 172 -16.24 -11.77 -6.82
CA GLY A 172 -17.04 -11.39 -7.98
C GLY A 172 -18.45 -10.90 -7.62
N ALA A 173 -19.35 -10.90 -8.60
CA ALA A 173 -20.66 -10.26 -8.45
C ALA A 173 -21.70 -11.18 -7.79
N GLY A 174 -22.45 -10.65 -6.83
CA GLY A 174 -23.54 -11.36 -6.15
C GLY A 174 -23.32 -11.41 -4.64
N ASN A 175 -24.16 -12.14 -3.90
CA ASN A 175 -24.09 -12.12 -2.43
C ASN A 175 -23.14 -13.21 -1.95
N ASN A 176 -21.92 -12.85 -1.60
CA ASN A 176 -20.88 -13.82 -1.31
C ASN A 176 -20.66 -14.02 0.20
N ASN A 177 -20.19 -15.21 0.56
CA ASN A 177 -19.76 -15.53 1.90
C ASN A 177 -18.31 -16.03 1.85
N VAL A 178 -17.39 -15.18 2.31
CA VAL A 178 -15.94 -15.42 2.26
C VAL A 178 -15.43 -15.63 3.68
N THR A 179 -14.65 -16.69 3.88
CA THR A 179 -13.89 -16.93 5.11
C THR A 179 -12.47 -17.32 4.74
N THR A 180 -11.49 -16.55 5.19
CA THR A 180 -10.08 -16.89 5.01
C THR A 180 -9.45 -17.40 6.32
N GLY A 181 -8.20 -17.86 6.23
CA GLY A 181 -7.50 -18.54 7.32
C GLY A 181 -6.53 -17.63 8.06
N THR A 182 -5.32 -18.13 8.36
CA THR A 182 -4.24 -17.27 8.86
C THR A 182 -3.35 -16.81 7.72
N GLY A 183 -2.81 -15.61 7.78
CA GLY A 183 -1.97 -15.02 6.73
C GLY A 183 -2.45 -13.61 6.44
N ASP A 184 -1.70 -12.85 5.65
CA ASP A 184 -2.13 -11.52 5.24
C ASP A 184 -2.97 -11.68 3.94
N ASP A 185 -4.28 -11.72 4.06
CA ASP A 185 -5.24 -12.02 2.99
C ASP A 185 -5.76 -10.74 2.30
N THR A 186 -6.15 -10.86 1.02
CA THR A 186 -6.81 -9.80 0.24
C THR A 186 -8.13 -10.31 -0.32
N ILE A 187 -9.23 -9.69 0.05
CA ILE A 187 -10.58 -10.05 -0.43
C ILE A 187 -11.13 -8.91 -1.27
N ILE A 188 -11.48 -9.17 -2.53
CA ILE A 188 -12.02 -8.20 -3.49
C ILE A 188 -13.51 -8.50 -3.69
N LEU A 189 -14.35 -7.54 -3.29
CA LEU A 189 -15.80 -7.61 -3.42
C LEU A 189 -16.25 -6.75 -4.61
N SER A 190 -16.13 -7.29 -5.82
CA SER A 190 -16.43 -6.57 -7.06
C SER A 190 -17.94 -6.39 -7.30
N GLY A 191 -18.30 -5.26 -7.88
CA GLY A 191 -19.68 -4.93 -8.27
C GLY A 191 -20.40 -3.99 -7.30
N SER A 192 -21.72 -3.90 -7.46
CA SER A 192 -22.59 -3.08 -6.62
C SER A 192 -23.94 -3.76 -6.40
N ASN A 193 -24.69 -3.31 -5.39
CA ASN A 193 -26.05 -3.76 -5.08
C ASN A 193 -26.16 -5.25 -4.66
N HIS A 194 -25.15 -5.78 -3.98
CA HIS A 194 -25.18 -7.09 -3.32
C HIS A 194 -24.82 -6.97 -1.83
N ALA A 195 -24.92 -8.12 -1.15
CA ALA A 195 -24.72 -8.29 0.28
C ALA A 195 -23.66 -9.37 0.54
N ASP A 196 -22.48 -8.92 0.95
CA ASP A 196 -21.35 -9.81 1.21
C ASP A 196 -21.14 -10.01 2.72
N ILE A 197 -20.66 -11.20 3.09
CA ILE A 197 -20.21 -11.52 4.44
C ILE A 197 -18.75 -11.94 4.31
N VAL A 198 -17.86 -11.27 5.04
CA VAL A 198 -16.43 -11.55 5.04
C VAL A 198 -15.97 -11.79 6.47
N ASN A 199 -15.27 -12.89 6.68
CA ASN A 199 -14.37 -13.09 7.81
C ASN A 199 -12.96 -13.24 7.23
N ALA A 200 -12.12 -12.24 7.46
CA ALA A 200 -10.78 -12.19 6.89
C ALA A 200 -9.74 -13.00 7.69
N GLY A 201 -10.17 -13.64 8.78
CA GLY A 201 -9.33 -14.60 9.48
C GLY A 201 -8.36 -13.94 10.44
N ALA A 202 -7.09 -14.36 10.41
CA ALA A 202 -6.08 -13.80 11.30
C ALA A 202 -4.85 -13.40 10.51
N GLY A 203 -4.51 -12.12 10.57
CA GLY A 203 -3.36 -11.60 9.85
C GLY A 203 -3.39 -10.10 9.82
N TYR A 204 -2.91 -9.55 8.72
CA TYR A 204 -3.15 -8.17 8.31
C TYR A 204 -3.93 -8.21 7.01
N ASP A 205 -5.24 -8.10 7.11
CA ASP A 205 -6.12 -8.43 6.00
C ASP A 205 -6.73 -7.18 5.36
N VAL A 206 -6.91 -7.24 4.04
CA VAL A 206 -7.44 -6.15 3.22
C VAL A 206 -8.74 -6.59 2.57
N VAL A 207 -9.80 -5.79 2.71
CA VAL A 207 -11.02 -5.95 1.92
C VAL A 207 -11.17 -4.78 0.96
N GLN A 208 -11.09 -5.07 -0.33
CA GLN A 208 -11.30 -4.11 -1.41
C GLN A 208 -12.76 -4.05 -1.83
N LEU A 209 -13.26 -2.83 -2.01
CA LEU A 209 -14.57 -2.50 -2.55
C LEU A 209 -14.43 -1.59 -3.78
N ASP A 210 -15.41 -1.67 -4.68
CA ASP A 210 -15.47 -0.81 -5.86
C ASP A 210 -16.14 0.54 -5.54
N GLY A 211 -15.67 1.62 -6.16
CA GLY A 211 -16.20 2.98 -5.95
C GLY A 211 -15.37 3.79 -4.98
N SER A 212 -15.88 4.97 -4.61
CA SER A 212 -15.18 5.88 -3.68
C SER A 212 -15.61 5.59 -2.25
N ARG A 213 -14.77 5.95 -1.27
CA ARG A 213 -15.08 5.83 0.16
C ARG A 213 -16.41 6.49 0.52
N ASP A 214 -16.69 7.66 -0.06
CA ASP A 214 -17.92 8.44 0.17
C ASP A 214 -19.21 7.72 -0.26
N ASP A 215 -19.10 6.66 -1.09
CA ASP A 215 -20.24 5.85 -1.50
C ASP A 215 -20.72 4.88 -0.41
N TYR A 216 -19.99 4.80 0.72
CA TYR A 216 -20.22 3.84 1.79
C TYR A 216 -20.43 4.52 3.15
N ALA A 217 -21.52 4.13 3.82
CA ALA A 217 -21.77 4.46 5.22
C ALA A 217 -21.35 3.31 6.14
N PHE A 218 -20.68 3.67 7.24
CA PHE A 218 -20.04 2.74 8.17
C PHE A 218 -20.87 2.60 9.44
N ALA A 219 -21.09 1.36 9.87
CA ALA A 219 -21.67 1.04 11.15
C ALA A 219 -20.79 0.02 11.87
N VAL A 220 -20.05 0.48 12.87
CA VAL A 220 -19.22 -0.36 13.73
C VAL A 220 -20.13 -1.25 14.59
N GLY A 221 -19.94 -2.56 14.47
CA GLY A 221 -20.61 -3.59 15.25
C GLY A 221 -19.79 -4.05 16.45
N ASN A 222 -20.21 -5.17 17.04
CA ASN A 222 -19.44 -5.89 18.05
C ASN A 222 -18.56 -6.96 17.39
N ASN A 223 -17.61 -7.51 18.15
CA ASN A 223 -16.72 -8.59 17.69
C ASN A 223 -15.88 -8.16 16.48
N PHE A 224 -15.32 -6.96 16.51
CA PHE A 224 -14.45 -6.44 15.46
C PHE A 224 -15.11 -6.46 14.08
N ASN A 225 -16.41 -6.15 14.07
CA ASN A 225 -17.21 -6.11 12.86
C ASN A 225 -17.43 -4.67 12.39
N VAL A 226 -17.37 -4.47 11.07
CA VAL A 226 -17.86 -3.28 10.40
C VAL A 226 -18.94 -3.66 9.40
N ASN A 227 -20.06 -2.95 9.43
CA ASN A 227 -21.12 -3.08 8.43
C ASN A 227 -21.07 -1.88 7.50
N LEU A 228 -21.03 -2.14 6.21
CA LEU A 228 -21.08 -1.14 5.16
C LEU A 228 -22.46 -1.15 4.51
N THR A 229 -22.93 0.03 4.13
CA THR A 229 -24.15 0.24 3.33
C THR A 229 -23.90 1.34 2.30
N GLY A 230 -24.69 1.42 1.23
CA GLY A 230 -24.48 2.43 0.18
C GLY A 230 -24.41 1.76 -1.19
N ASN A 231 -23.26 1.86 -1.86
CA ASN A 231 -23.02 1.21 -3.17
C ASN A 231 -23.21 -0.32 -3.11
N GLN A 232 -22.75 -0.96 -2.04
CA GLN A 232 -23.12 -2.34 -1.69
C GLN A 232 -23.27 -2.47 -0.16
N THR A 233 -23.76 -3.63 0.27
CA THR A 233 -23.77 -3.99 1.69
C THR A 233 -22.71 -5.03 1.97
N ALA A 234 -21.95 -4.88 3.06
CA ALA A 234 -20.97 -5.86 3.48
C ALA A 234 -20.91 -5.93 5.00
N SER A 235 -20.83 -7.14 5.55
CA SER A 235 -20.50 -7.37 6.96
C SER A 235 -19.11 -7.99 7.03
N ILE A 236 -18.14 -7.24 7.50
CA ILE A 236 -16.72 -7.60 7.47
C ILE A 236 -16.24 -7.78 8.91
N THR A 237 -15.56 -8.89 9.21
CA THR A 237 -14.88 -9.13 10.49
C THR A 237 -13.42 -9.46 10.27
N ASP A 238 -12.62 -9.15 11.29
CA ASP A 238 -11.20 -9.52 11.40
C ASP A 238 -10.33 -8.97 10.25
N ALA A 239 -10.72 -7.84 9.65
CA ALA A 239 -9.91 -7.14 8.65
C ALA A 239 -9.28 -5.88 9.28
N GLU A 240 -8.06 -5.55 8.86
CA GLU A 240 -7.33 -4.35 9.28
C GLU A 240 -7.49 -3.19 8.30
N PHE A 241 -7.83 -3.47 7.04
CA PHE A 241 -7.98 -2.44 6.02
C PHE A 241 -9.20 -2.63 5.13
N LEU A 242 -9.81 -1.51 4.78
CA LEU A 242 -10.73 -1.42 3.66
C LEU A 242 -10.11 -0.53 2.59
N THR A 243 -10.08 -1.00 1.36
CA THR A 243 -9.64 -0.20 0.21
C THR A 243 -10.82 0.07 -0.71
N PHE A 244 -10.92 1.28 -1.22
CA PHE A 244 -11.99 1.73 -2.13
C PHE A 244 -11.34 2.11 -3.45
N VAL A 245 -11.69 1.42 -4.53
CA VAL A 245 -11.05 1.59 -5.84
C VAL A 245 -12.04 2.20 -6.82
N ASN A 246 -11.72 3.41 -7.30
CA ASN A 246 -12.47 4.13 -8.33
C ASN A 246 -11.58 4.45 -9.52
N GLY A 247 -11.43 3.49 -10.43
CA GLY A 247 -10.51 3.63 -11.56
C GLY A 247 -9.05 3.56 -11.10
N GLU A 248 -8.33 4.68 -11.19
CA GLU A 248 -6.93 4.79 -10.72
C GLU A 248 -6.82 5.35 -9.30
N GLU A 249 -7.92 5.87 -8.73
CA GLU A 249 -7.96 6.39 -7.37
C GLU A 249 -8.18 5.24 -6.37
N VAL A 250 -7.35 5.21 -5.33
CA VAL A 250 -7.43 4.23 -4.23
C VAL A 250 -7.44 4.98 -2.92
N GLU A 251 -8.50 4.81 -2.15
CA GLU A 251 -8.64 5.35 -0.79
C GLU A 251 -8.58 4.21 0.21
N THR A 252 -7.92 4.41 1.35
CA THR A 252 -7.74 3.37 2.36
C THR A 252 -8.32 3.80 3.70
N VAL A 253 -9.00 2.87 4.37
CA VAL A 253 -9.48 3.02 5.75
C VAL A 253 -8.86 1.94 6.60
N ALA A 254 -8.15 2.33 7.65
CA ALA A 254 -7.63 1.42 8.65
C ALA A 254 -8.68 1.11 9.73
N LEU A 255 -8.78 -0.16 10.09
CA LEU A 255 -9.68 -0.70 11.09
C LEU A 255 -8.86 -1.10 12.33
N ALA A 256 -8.91 -0.26 13.36
CA ALA A 256 -8.21 -0.49 14.61
C ALA A 256 -9.06 -1.32 15.57
N HIS A 257 -8.47 -2.30 16.26
CA HIS A 257 -9.15 -3.17 17.21
C HIS A 257 -9.27 -2.54 18.62
N ASN A 258 -8.56 -1.44 18.87
CA ASN A 258 -8.65 -0.70 20.12
C ASN A 258 -8.17 0.75 19.96
N ASP A 259 -8.40 1.57 20.98
CA ASP A 259 -8.03 2.99 20.98
C ASP A 259 -6.52 3.23 20.85
N ALA A 260 -5.68 2.32 21.36
CA ALA A 260 -4.22 2.47 21.30
C ALA A 260 -3.69 2.23 19.88
N GLU A 261 -4.21 1.22 19.19
CA GLU A 261 -3.95 1.01 17.76
C GLU A 261 -4.41 2.22 16.94
N ALA A 262 -5.64 2.69 17.18
CA ALA A 262 -6.19 3.83 16.46
C ALA A 262 -5.34 5.09 16.65
N ALA A 263 -4.87 5.34 17.87
CA ALA A 263 -3.98 6.47 18.15
C ALA A 263 -2.61 6.32 17.46
N ALA A 264 -2.04 5.11 17.42
CA ALA A 264 -0.79 4.85 16.72
C ALA A 264 -0.91 5.07 15.20
N LEU A 265 -2.01 4.61 14.60
CA LEU A 265 -2.30 4.79 13.18
C LEU A 265 -2.57 6.26 12.84
N ARG A 266 -3.29 6.99 13.69
CA ARG A 266 -3.47 8.44 13.50
C ARG A 266 -2.17 9.21 13.65
N LEU A 267 -1.30 8.85 14.61
CA LEU A 267 0.04 9.42 14.74
C LEU A 267 0.86 9.25 13.46
N TYR A 268 0.79 8.06 12.86
CA TYR A 268 1.45 7.78 11.60
C TYR A 268 1.00 8.76 10.51
N GLN A 269 -0.31 8.87 10.28
CA GLN A 269 -0.85 9.76 9.24
C GLN A 269 -0.59 11.23 9.55
N GLY A 270 -0.78 11.64 10.80
CA GLY A 270 -0.57 13.03 11.22
C GLY A 270 0.90 13.47 11.18
N ILE A 271 1.86 12.58 11.41
CA ILE A 271 3.29 12.93 11.36
C ILE A 271 3.83 12.84 9.92
N LEU A 272 3.42 11.83 9.14
CA LEU A 272 3.96 11.56 7.81
C LEU A 272 3.13 12.16 6.66
N ASP A 273 1.94 12.69 6.95
CA ASP A 273 1.03 13.30 5.98
C ASP A 273 0.65 12.36 4.82
N ARG A 274 0.40 11.09 5.15
CA ARG A 274 -0.08 10.08 4.20
C ARG A 274 -0.82 8.95 4.88
N ASP A 275 -1.57 8.19 4.10
CA ASP A 275 -2.21 6.97 4.56
C ASP A 275 -1.20 5.95 5.08
N VAL A 276 -1.64 5.21 6.10
CA VAL A 276 -0.87 4.10 6.66
C VAL A 276 -0.83 2.96 5.67
N ASP A 277 0.37 2.49 5.36
CA ASP A 277 0.57 1.23 4.66
C ASP A 277 0.48 0.02 5.61
N GLN A 278 0.28 -1.16 5.03
CA GLN A 278 0.08 -2.40 5.77
C GLN A 278 1.26 -2.77 6.66
N GLU A 279 2.51 -2.58 6.20
CA GLU A 279 3.72 -2.91 6.96
C GLU A 279 3.88 -1.97 8.17
N GLY A 280 3.68 -0.68 7.95
CA GLY A 280 3.69 0.36 8.97
C GLY A 280 2.62 0.12 10.04
N ALA A 281 1.37 -0.15 9.62
CA ALA A 281 0.31 -0.54 10.56
C ALA A 281 0.75 -1.73 11.41
N LYS A 282 1.11 -2.84 10.77
CA LYS A 282 1.51 -4.10 11.42
C LYS A 282 2.60 -3.90 12.46
N PHE A 283 3.58 -3.06 12.16
CA PHE A 283 4.65 -2.73 13.09
C PHE A 283 4.12 -1.96 14.32
N PHE A 284 3.40 -0.85 14.11
CA PHE A 284 3.02 0.05 15.20
C PHE A 284 1.86 -0.45 16.06
N THR A 285 0.84 -1.06 15.46
CA THR A 285 -0.25 -1.73 16.19
C THR A 285 0.30 -2.90 17.02
N GLY A 286 1.18 -3.72 16.44
CA GLY A 286 1.87 -4.81 17.12
C GLY A 286 2.72 -4.30 18.29
N TYR A 287 3.39 -3.15 18.12
CA TYR A 287 4.16 -2.50 19.18
C TYR A 287 3.28 -2.05 20.36
N VAL A 288 2.17 -1.35 20.10
CA VAL A 288 1.27 -0.89 21.18
C VAL A 288 0.51 -2.05 21.85
N ASN A 289 0.15 -3.09 21.10
CA ASN A 289 -0.47 -4.30 21.64
C ASN A 289 0.45 -5.07 22.58
N ASN A 290 1.77 -4.96 22.38
CA ASN A 290 2.78 -5.50 23.29
C ASN A 290 3.10 -4.58 24.48
N GLY A 291 2.34 -3.50 24.68
CA GLY A 291 2.49 -2.55 25.78
C GLY A 291 3.49 -1.43 25.52
N GLY A 292 3.88 -1.21 24.27
CA GLY A 292 4.65 -0.06 23.85
C GLY A 292 3.91 1.27 24.06
N SER A 293 4.65 2.37 24.20
CA SER A 293 4.06 3.69 24.45
C SER A 293 3.81 4.48 23.15
N LEU A 294 2.75 5.29 23.11
CA LEU A 294 2.50 6.19 21.97
C LEU A 294 3.59 7.25 21.79
N THR A 295 4.27 7.64 22.88
CA THR A 295 5.44 8.52 22.80
C THR A 295 6.59 7.86 22.03
N ASP A 296 6.83 6.56 22.23
CA ASP A 296 7.85 5.83 21.48
C ASP A 296 7.46 5.65 20.01
N VAL A 297 6.16 5.45 19.71
CA VAL A 297 5.63 5.46 18.33
C VAL A 297 5.89 6.80 17.66
N ALA A 298 5.53 7.91 18.32
CA ALA A 298 5.75 9.25 17.78
C ALA A 298 7.24 9.53 17.56
N ASN A 299 8.12 9.18 18.50
CA ASN A 299 9.57 9.30 18.32
C ASN A 299 10.07 8.47 17.12
N ALA A 300 9.61 7.23 16.98
CA ALA A 300 10.02 6.37 15.86
C ALA A 300 9.61 6.95 14.49
N LEU A 301 8.44 7.60 14.41
CA LEU A 301 7.97 8.29 13.20
C LEU A 301 8.79 9.56 12.93
N LEU A 302 9.04 10.37 13.96
CA LEU A 302 9.84 11.60 13.84
C LEU A 302 11.31 11.32 13.51
N ASP A 303 11.87 10.21 13.99
CA ASP A 303 13.23 9.77 13.71
C ASP A 303 13.34 8.97 12.39
N SER A 304 12.21 8.75 11.70
CA SER A 304 12.20 7.97 10.46
C SER A 304 12.90 8.71 9.31
N SER A 305 13.50 7.95 8.41
CA SER A 305 14.08 8.50 7.18
C SER A 305 13.04 9.22 6.30
N GLU A 306 11.78 8.83 6.44
CA GLU A 306 10.67 9.42 5.71
C GLU A 306 10.36 10.83 6.21
N PHE A 307 10.12 10.99 7.52
CA PHE A 307 9.90 12.29 8.12
C PHE A 307 11.11 13.21 7.94
N ALA A 308 12.32 12.66 8.14
CA ALA A 308 13.55 13.40 7.88
C ALA A 308 13.63 13.81 6.40
N GLY A 309 13.30 12.93 5.46
CA GLY A 309 13.32 13.21 4.02
C GLY A 309 12.41 14.38 3.62
N VAL A 310 11.17 14.39 4.10
CA VAL A 310 10.18 15.45 3.82
C VAL A 310 10.67 16.80 4.34
N ASN A 311 11.05 16.88 5.62
CA ASN A 311 11.51 18.15 6.22
C ASN A 311 12.84 18.62 5.63
N ASN A 312 13.82 17.72 5.49
CA ASN A 312 15.12 18.04 4.93
C ASN A 312 14.99 18.56 3.49
N ALA A 313 14.09 18.01 2.68
CA ALA A 313 13.90 18.46 1.31
C ALA A 313 13.41 19.93 1.23
N ALA A 314 12.48 20.32 2.11
CA ALA A 314 11.99 21.69 2.19
C ALA A 314 13.11 22.66 2.64
N ASP A 315 13.77 22.34 3.75
CA ASP A 315 14.84 23.16 4.33
C ASP A 315 16.04 23.32 3.36
N VAL A 316 16.44 22.23 2.70
CA VAL A 316 17.51 22.26 1.68
C VAL A 316 17.08 23.11 0.49
N ASN A 317 15.82 23.02 0.06
CA ASN A 317 15.33 23.82 -1.04
C ASN A 317 15.31 25.33 -0.71
N ASP A 318 14.99 25.70 0.52
CA ASP A 318 15.04 27.09 0.98
C ASP A 318 16.49 27.63 1.01
N LEU A 319 17.44 26.81 1.46
CA LEU A 319 18.88 27.15 1.39
C LEU A 319 19.37 27.29 -0.06
N TYR A 320 18.91 26.44 -0.97
CA TYR A 320 19.23 26.54 -2.40
C TYR A 320 18.73 27.85 -3.00
N GLN A 321 17.47 28.21 -2.71
CA GLN A 321 16.89 29.46 -3.18
C GLN A 321 17.67 30.67 -2.62
N ALA A 322 17.97 30.65 -1.33
CA ALA A 322 18.70 31.74 -0.67
C ALA A 322 20.15 31.89 -1.13
N LEU A 323 20.87 30.78 -1.30
CA LEU A 323 22.32 30.79 -1.51
C LEU A 323 22.73 30.69 -2.98
N LEU A 324 21.87 30.12 -3.84
CA LEU A 324 22.14 29.87 -5.26
C LEU A 324 21.13 30.56 -6.18
N GLY A 325 20.00 31.06 -5.67
CA GLY A 325 18.97 31.73 -6.47
C GLY A 325 18.13 30.79 -7.34
N ARG A 326 18.12 29.48 -7.03
CA ARG A 326 17.32 28.44 -7.72
C ARG A 326 16.85 27.38 -6.74
N GLY A 327 15.86 26.57 -7.12
CA GLY A 327 15.38 25.44 -6.31
C GLY A 327 16.29 24.21 -6.37
N ALA A 328 16.17 23.33 -5.38
CA ALA A 328 16.94 22.08 -5.27
C ALA A 328 16.43 20.97 -6.21
N ALA A 329 15.19 21.06 -6.68
CA ALA A 329 14.51 20.03 -7.48
C ALA A 329 15.20 19.70 -8.82
N ASP A 330 15.99 20.64 -9.36
CA ASP A 330 16.71 20.47 -10.63
C ASP A 330 18.16 19.99 -10.45
N ASP A 331 18.59 19.63 -9.24
CA ASP A 331 19.98 19.30 -8.93
C ASP A 331 20.20 17.86 -8.45
N ALA A 332 21.11 17.15 -9.10
CA ALA A 332 21.66 15.88 -8.62
C ALA A 332 22.47 16.04 -7.31
N GLY A 333 22.82 17.28 -6.91
CA GLY A 333 23.44 17.60 -5.64
C GLY A 333 22.49 17.59 -4.44
N SER A 334 21.18 17.66 -4.64
CA SER A 334 20.20 17.62 -3.54
C SER A 334 20.26 16.30 -2.75
N SER A 335 20.48 15.18 -3.44
CA SER A 335 20.61 13.86 -2.81
C SER A 335 21.84 13.74 -1.92
N VAL A 336 22.92 14.48 -2.22
CA VAL A 336 24.12 14.52 -1.39
C VAL A 336 23.81 15.18 -0.03
N TRP A 337 22.96 16.20 -0.01
CA TRP A 337 22.57 16.86 1.23
C TRP A 337 21.60 16.01 2.04
N THR A 338 20.63 15.36 1.39
CA THR A 338 19.73 14.44 2.09
C THR A 338 20.51 13.25 2.67
N ASP A 339 21.52 12.72 1.96
CA ASP A 339 22.41 11.69 2.47
C ASP A 339 23.28 12.19 3.64
N LEU A 340 23.79 13.42 3.56
CA LEU A 340 24.57 14.02 4.64
C LEU A 340 23.73 14.13 5.92
N LEU A 341 22.50 14.63 5.79
CA LEU A 341 21.56 14.78 6.92
C LEU A 341 21.16 13.40 7.47
N ALA A 342 20.92 12.41 6.61
CA ALA A 342 20.65 11.02 7.03
C ALA A 342 21.82 10.39 7.79
N ASN A 343 23.06 10.82 7.54
CA ASN A 343 24.26 10.35 8.25
C ASN A 343 24.65 11.21 9.46
N GLY A 344 23.73 12.06 9.95
CA GLY A 344 23.91 12.88 11.14
C GLY A 344 24.65 14.20 10.92
N GLY A 345 24.80 14.64 9.67
CA GLY A 345 25.16 16.02 9.37
C GLY A 345 24.04 16.99 9.73
N SER A 346 24.37 18.26 9.96
CA SER A 346 23.38 19.29 10.28
C SER A 346 23.03 20.17 9.09
N LEU A 347 21.85 20.81 9.12
CA LEU A 347 21.46 21.81 8.13
C LEU A 347 22.45 22.99 8.09
N ALA A 348 23.11 23.29 9.21
CA ALA A 348 24.18 24.28 9.28
C ALA A 348 25.43 23.86 8.49
N ASP A 349 25.76 22.56 8.47
CA ASP A 349 26.84 22.02 7.64
C ASP A 349 26.50 22.08 6.15
N VAL A 350 25.23 21.79 5.81
CA VAL A 350 24.71 21.94 4.44
C VAL A 350 24.82 23.39 3.99
N ALA A 351 24.32 24.34 4.79
CA ALA A 351 24.37 25.77 4.48
C ALA A 351 25.81 26.27 4.32
N ALA A 352 26.73 25.83 5.20
CA ALA A 352 28.14 26.17 5.10
C ALA A 352 28.78 25.64 3.82
N ALA A 353 28.47 24.39 3.43
CA ALA A 353 28.99 23.76 2.23
C ALA A 353 28.46 24.42 0.94
N ILE A 354 27.16 24.73 0.89
CA ILE A 354 26.55 25.46 -0.23
C ILE A 354 27.18 26.85 -0.37
N SER A 355 27.38 27.55 0.75
CA SER A 355 27.93 28.92 0.79
C SER A 355 29.34 29.08 0.20
N VAL A 356 30.12 28.00 0.13
CA VAL A 356 31.47 28.00 -0.46
C VAL A 356 31.54 27.25 -1.80
N SER A 357 30.40 26.79 -2.32
CA SER A 357 30.33 26.13 -3.62
C SER A 357 30.77 27.06 -4.77
N ALA A 358 31.23 26.47 -5.88
CA ALA A 358 31.59 27.24 -7.07
C ALA A 358 30.39 28.04 -7.62
N GLU A 359 29.18 27.54 -7.44
CA GLU A 359 27.94 28.19 -7.87
C GLU A 359 27.60 29.39 -6.98
N ALA A 360 27.66 29.25 -5.66
CA ALA A 360 27.47 30.38 -4.74
C ALA A 360 28.53 31.49 -4.95
N GLN A 361 29.77 31.10 -5.28
CA GLN A 361 30.81 32.06 -5.66
C GLN A 361 30.52 32.74 -6.99
N ALA A 362 29.93 32.03 -7.96
CA ALA A 362 29.56 32.58 -9.26
C ALA A 362 28.34 33.50 -9.20
N LEU A 363 27.44 33.31 -8.22
CA LEU A 363 26.33 34.21 -7.95
C LEU A 363 26.80 35.62 -7.55
N ASP A 364 28.01 35.73 -6.96
CA ASP A 364 28.67 36.99 -6.57
C ASP A 364 27.74 37.93 -5.76
N ALA A 365 26.88 37.35 -4.91
CA ALA A 365 25.97 38.12 -4.06
C ALA A 365 26.76 39.07 -3.15
N SER A 366 26.25 40.26 -2.88
CA SER A 366 26.89 41.16 -1.90
C SER A 366 26.87 40.54 -0.49
N ASN A 367 27.76 40.98 0.40
CA ASN A 367 27.74 40.49 1.79
C ASN A 367 26.41 40.80 2.50
N GLY A 368 25.79 41.94 2.20
CA GLY A 368 24.47 42.28 2.75
C GLY A 368 23.40 41.31 2.25
N THR A 369 23.30 41.15 0.93
CA THR A 369 22.33 40.25 0.27
C THR A 369 22.48 38.80 0.75
N PHE A 370 23.71 38.31 0.90
CA PHE A 370 23.97 36.97 1.41
C PHE A 370 23.42 36.77 2.84
N VAL A 371 23.62 37.74 3.73
CA VAL A 371 23.10 37.66 5.10
C VAL A 371 21.58 37.80 5.12
N GLU A 372 21.01 38.73 4.34
CA GLU A 372 19.56 38.93 4.22
C GLU A 372 18.85 37.63 3.74
N SER A 373 19.34 37.03 2.66
CA SER A 373 18.80 35.76 2.15
C SER A 373 18.88 34.62 3.16
N LEU A 374 19.97 34.53 3.93
CA LEU A 374 20.09 33.53 5.00
C LEU A 374 19.15 33.77 6.16
N TYR A 375 18.90 35.03 6.53
CA TYR A 375 17.93 35.37 7.57
C TYR A 375 16.51 34.95 7.17
N GLU A 376 16.13 35.21 5.91
CA GLU A 376 14.81 34.82 5.40
C GLU A 376 14.64 33.30 5.36
N ALA A 377 15.61 32.57 4.78
CA ALA A 377 15.52 31.12 4.69
C ALA A 377 15.63 30.42 6.05
N ALA A 378 16.64 30.77 6.86
CA ALA A 378 16.94 30.03 8.09
C ALA A 378 16.11 30.49 9.29
N LEU A 379 15.69 31.75 9.34
CA LEU A 379 15.00 32.35 10.49
C LEU A 379 13.57 32.81 10.16
N GLY A 380 13.16 32.79 8.90
CA GLY A 380 11.80 33.16 8.48
C GLY A 380 11.48 34.64 8.62
N ARG A 381 12.50 35.51 8.71
CA ARG A 381 12.32 36.95 8.89
C ARG A 381 13.45 37.76 8.27
N GLU A 382 13.19 39.05 8.07
CA GLU A 382 14.23 40.00 7.68
C GLU A 382 15.26 40.24 8.81
N ALA A 383 16.51 40.47 8.41
CA ALA A 383 17.55 40.90 9.33
C ALA A 383 17.29 42.33 9.81
N ASP A 384 17.38 42.55 11.13
CA ASP A 384 17.37 43.91 11.65
C ASP A 384 18.69 44.63 11.30
N GLU A 385 18.64 45.96 11.28
CA GLU A 385 19.78 46.78 10.84
C GLU A 385 21.06 46.52 11.66
N ALA A 386 20.92 46.26 12.97
CA ALA A 386 22.07 46.01 13.83
C ALA A 386 22.67 44.62 13.60
N GLY A 387 21.83 43.59 13.52
CA GLY A 387 22.25 42.21 13.22
C GLY A 387 22.92 42.11 11.85
N LEU A 388 22.34 42.71 10.81
CA LEU A 388 22.92 42.76 9.48
C LEU A 388 24.29 43.43 9.47
N GLN A 389 24.41 44.61 10.13
CA GLN A 389 25.69 45.33 10.20
C GLN A 389 26.77 44.54 10.92
N ASP A 390 26.43 43.80 11.97
CA ASP A 390 27.38 42.99 12.71
C ASP A 390 27.95 41.87 11.83
N TRP A 391 27.09 41.06 11.20
CA TRP A 391 27.52 39.98 10.30
C TRP A 391 28.32 40.48 9.10
N VAL A 392 27.87 41.56 8.47
CA VAL A 392 28.59 42.18 7.35
C VAL A 392 29.97 42.68 7.80
N SER A 393 30.08 43.24 9.01
CA SER A 393 31.37 43.65 9.58
C SER A 393 32.28 42.46 9.84
N GLN A 394 31.76 41.34 10.33
CA GLN A 394 32.54 40.10 10.49
C GLN A 394 33.08 39.59 9.16
N LEU A 395 32.26 39.59 8.09
CA LEU A 395 32.69 39.25 6.73
C LEU A 395 33.79 40.18 6.21
N PHE A 396 33.68 41.49 6.45
CA PHE A 396 34.75 42.44 6.11
C PHE A 396 36.04 42.24 6.91
N ASN A 397 35.93 41.75 8.14
CA ASN A 397 37.07 41.45 9.01
C ASN A 397 37.67 40.05 8.75
N GLY A 398 37.19 39.32 7.74
CA GLY A 398 37.79 38.08 7.26
C GLY A 398 37.10 36.79 7.72
N ALA A 399 35.93 36.87 8.36
CA ALA A 399 35.09 35.69 8.55
C ALA A 399 34.66 35.11 7.19
N SER A 400 34.59 33.78 7.07
CA SER A 400 34.13 33.15 5.83
C SER A 400 32.60 33.10 5.76
N ARG A 401 32.04 33.01 4.55
CA ARG A 401 30.59 32.79 4.37
C ARG A 401 30.12 31.47 4.98
N ALA A 402 30.96 30.44 4.96
CA ALA A 402 30.68 29.18 5.64
C ALA A 402 30.49 29.38 7.14
N ASP A 403 31.39 30.12 7.80
CA ASP A 403 31.29 30.38 9.25
C ASP A 403 30.01 31.14 9.60
N ILE A 404 29.63 32.12 8.78
CA ILE A 404 28.42 32.92 8.98
C ILE A 404 27.15 32.08 8.74
N ALA A 405 27.11 31.29 7.67
CA ALA A 405 25.99 30.39 7.38
C ALA A 405 25.82 29.36 8.51
N GLN A 406 26.91 28.77 8.99
CA GLN A 406 26.88 27.82 10.09
C GLN A 406 26.37 28.48 11.39
N ALA A 407 26.78 29.72 11.66
CA ALA A 407 26.36 30.45 12.86
C ALA A 407 24.87 30.84 12.82
N ILE A 408 24.34 31.26 11.67
CA ILE A 408 22.94 31.65 11.53
C ILE A 408 22.03 30.42 11.55
N VAL A 409 22.32 29.40 10.72
CA VAL A 409 21.49 28.20 10.59
C VAL A 409 21.60 27.29 11.82
N GLY A 410 22.74 27.29 12.51
CA GLY A 410 22.92 26.58 13.78
C GLY A 410 22.47 27.35 15.02
N SER A 411 21.79 28.49 14.85
CA SER A 411 21.38 29.33 15.98
C SER A 411 20.16 28.77 16.71
N ALA A 412 19.97 29.19 17.97
CA ALA A 412 18.75 28.87 18.73
C ALA A 412 17.49 29.45 18.08
N GLU A 413 17.63 30.53 17.31
CA GLU A 413 16.53 31.14 16.58
C GLU A 413 16.10 30.29 15.38
N ALA A 414 17.06 29.74 14.62
CA ALA A 414 16.78 28.78 13.55
C ALA A 414 16.09 27.53 14.12
N ALA A 415 16.54 27.02 15.27
CA ALA A 415 15.87 25.92 15.97
C ALA A 415 14.43 26.28 16.39
N SER A 416 14.19 27.52 16.82
CA SER A 416 12.85 28.01 17.15
C SER A 416 11.95 28.08 15.92
N LYS A 417 12.49 28.51 14.77
CA LYS A 417 11.78 28.50 13.48
C LYS A 417 11.41 27.07 13.08
N ALA A 418 12.36 26.14 13.11
CA ALA A 418 12.13 24.74 12.77
C ALA A 418 11.03 24.10 13.66
N ASN A 419 11.03 24.41 14.97
CA ASN A 419 9.95 24.00 15.86
C ASN A 419 8.59 24.62 15.47
N SER A 420 8.60 25.86 15.02
CA SER A 420 7.41 26.56 14.52
C SER A 420 6.89 25.92 13.22
N ASP A 421 7.78 25.57 12.29
CA ASP A 421 7.42 24.92 11.03
C ASP A 421 6.89 23.50 11.28
N PHE A 422 7.49 22.77 12.22
CA PHE A 422 7.00 21.47 12.68
C PHE A 422 5.58 21.55 13.25
N ILE A 423 5.27 22.58 14.03
CA ILE A 423 3.91 22.79 14.54
C ILE A 423 2.95 23.07 13.37
N ASP A 424 3.35 23.90 12.41
CA ASP A 424 2.51 24.19 11.24
C ASP A 424 2.25 22.93 10.41
N SER A 425 3.25 22.07 10.22
CA SER A 425 3.08 20.82 9.46
C SER A 425 2.08 19.90 10.15
N LEU A 426 2.17 19.71 11.47
CA LEU A 426 1.19 18.92 12.23
C LEU A 426 -0.23 19.49 12.16
N TYR A 427 -0.39 20.81 12.19
CA TYR A 427 -1.72 21.43 12.02
C TYR A 427 -2.27 21.18 10.61
N GLN A 428 -1.42 21.25 9.60
CA GLN A 428 -1.83 20.99 8.23
C GLN A 428 -2.18 19.52 8.00
N SER A 429 -1.34 18.58 8.42
CA SER A 429 -1.54 17.15 8.16
C SER A 429 -2.61 16.52 9.07
N ALA A 430 -2.72 16.94 10.33
CA ALA A 430 -3.63 16.31 11.28
C ALA A 430 -4.98 17.05 11.43
N LEU A 431 -5.04 18.34 11.10
CA LEU A 431 -6.25 19.17 11.29
C LEU A 431 -6.74 19.85 10.00
N ASP A 432 -6.02 19.71 8.88
CA ASP A 432 -6.25 20.40 7.60
C ASP A 432 -6.52 21.90 7.74
N ARG A 433 -5.68 22.56 8.54
CA ARG A 433 -5.71 24.02 8.66
C ARG A 433 -4.38 24.59 9.09
N THR A 434 -4.21 25.88 8.83
CA THR A 434 -3.10 26.63 9.40
C THR A 434 -3.27 26.81 10.91
N ALA A 435 -2.17 26.73 11.66
CA ALA A 435 -2.14 27.07 13.07
C ALA A 435 -2.47 28.55 13.28
N ASP A 436 -3.36 28.85 14.23
CA ASP A 436 -3.58 30.23 14.66
C ASP A 436 -2.44 30.70 15.59
N ASP A 437 -2.24 32.03 15.66
CA ASP A 437 -1.15 32.63 16.44
C ASP A 437 -1.13 32.17 17.90
N ALA A 438 -2.29 31.97 18.52
CA ALA A 438 -2.38 31.59 19.93
C ALA A 438 -2.07 30.09 20.12
N GLY A 439 -2.60 29.23 19.27
CA GLY A 439 -2.31 27.79 19.24
C GLY A 439 -0.83 27.53 18.99
N LYS A 440 -0.25 28.20 17.99
CA LYS A 440 1.18 28.08 17.68
C LYS A 440 2.06 28.57 18.83
N ALA A 441 1.75 29.74 19.40
CA ALA A 441 2.48 30.26 20.56
C ALA A 441 2.37 29.36 21.79
N HIS A 442 1.23 28.69 21.99
CA HIS A 442 1.05 27.73 23.08
C HIS A 442 2.02 26.55 22.95
N TRP A 443 2.08 25.90 21.78
CA TRP A 443 2.94 24.74 21.56
C TRP A 443 4.42 25.10 21.56
N ALA A 444 4.79 26.24 20.95
CA ALA A 444 6.16 26.75 21.02
C ALA A 444 6.62 26.96 22.46
N ALA A 445 5.75 27.49 23.34
CA ALA A 445 6.07 27.64 24.75
C ALA A 445 6.26 26.31 25.50
N GLN A 446 5.60 25.22 25.06
CA GLN A 446 5.80 23.89 25.64
C GLN A 446 7.18 23.33 25.25
N LEU A 447 7.59 23.48 23.98
CA LEU A 447 8.91 23.08 23.51
C LEU A 447 10.02 23.83 24.27
N GLU A 448 9.86 25.14 24.46
CA GLU A 448 10.78 25.96 25.28
C GLU A 448 10.80 25.54 26.76
N ALA A 449 9.69 25.00 27.27
CA ALA A 449 9.60 24.44 28.63
C ALA A 449 10.20 23.02 28.74
N GLY A 450 10.65 22.43 27.63
CA GLY A 450 11.30 21.13 27.59
C GLY A 450 10.39 19.95 27.22
N ALA A 451 9.18 20.20 26.71
CA ALA A 451 8.39 19.16 26.06
C ALA A 451 9.12 18.65 24.80
N SER A 452 8.96 17.36 24.48
CA SER A 452 9.51 16.80 23.24
C SER A 452 8.58 17.05 22.06
N GLN A 453 9.10 17.03 20.83
CA GLN A 453 8.27 17.08 19.62
C GLN A 453 7.25 15.92 19.57
N ALA A 454 7.60 14.75 20.10
CA ALA A 454 6.68 13.62 20.26
C ALA A 454 5.50 13.94 21.20
N ASP A 455 5.73 14.67 22.30
CA ASP A 455 4.65 15.10 23.19
C ASP A 455 3.69 16.06 22.47
N ILE A 456 4.23 16.95 21.63
CA ILE A 456 3.42 17.90 20.84
C ILE A 456 2.62 17.16 19.76
N ALA A 457 3.26 16.26 19.01
CA ALA A 457 2.59 15.44 18.01
C ALA A 457 1.45 14.61 18.61
N LEU A 458 1.71 13.95 19.75
CA LEU A 458 0.69 13.19 20.46
C LEU A 458 -0.49 14.07 20.91
N ALA A 459 -0.23 15.28 21.38
CA ALA A 459 -1.27 16.18 21.84
C ALA A 459 -2.12 16.76 20.70
N ILE A 460 -1.51 17.11 19.56
CA ILE A 460 -2.22 17.66 18.41
C ILE A 460 -2.97 16.56 17.66
N VAL A 461 -2.28 15.49 17.26
CA VAL A 461 -2.84 14.39 16.45
C VAL A 461 -3.84 13.55 17.25
N GLY A 462 -3.67 13.48 18.57
CA GLY A 462 -4.62 12.80 19.48
C GLY A 462 -5.81 13.67 19.90
N SER A 463 -5.92 14.90 19.42
CA SER A 463 -7.03 15.80 19.78
C SER A 463 -8.36 15.36 19.16
N ASP A 464 -9.48 15.72 19.78
CA ASP A 464 -10.83 15.44 19.23
C ASP A 464 -11.01 16.05 17.83
N GLU A 465 -10.34 17.17 17.54
CA GLU A 465 -10.35 17.81 16.22
C GLU A 465 -9.62 16.94 15.19
N ALA A 466 -8.41 16.46 15.51
CA ALA A 466 -7.66 15.57 14.63
C ALA A 466 -8.37 14.23 14.41
N VAL A 467 -8.98 13.67 15.46
CA VAL A 467 -9.76 12.42 15.35
C VAL A 467 -10.98 12.60 14.44
N ALA A 468 -11.59 13.79 14.43
CA ALA A 468 -12.70 14.10 13.54
C ALA A 468 -12.26 14.36 12.09
N HIS A 469 -11.03 14.81 11.88
CA HIS A 469 -10.44 15.04 10.57
C HIS A 469 -9.89 13.73 9.94
N ASN A 470 -9.08 12.98 10.69
CA ASN A 470 -8.50 11.70 10.27
C ASN A 470 -9.50 10.56 10.50
N ASP A 471 -10.56 10.57 9.70
CA ASP A 471 -11.69 9.62 9.77
C ASP A 471 -11.49 8.33 8.95
N ASN A 472 -10.35 8.23 8.27
CA ASN A 472 -9.80 7.04 7.65
C ASN A 472 -9.20 6.05 8.67
N VAL A 473 -9.29 6.33 9.98
CA VAL A 473 -9.02 5.36 11.06
C VAL A 473 -10.29 5.13 11.86
N VAL A 474 -10.86 3.93 11.75
CA VAL A 474 -12.09 3.52 12.44
C VAL A 474 -11.75 2.57 13.59
N VAL A 475 -12.30 2.85 14.78
CA VAL A 475 -12.13 1.97 15.94
C VAL A 475 -13.26 0.95 15.99
N LEU A 476 -12.91 -0.33 15.97
CA LEU A 476 -13.82 -1.45 16.13
C LEU A 476 -13.93 -1.86 17.60
N HIS A 477 -15.09 -2.38 17.99
CA HIS A 477 -15.32 -2.84 19.36
C HIS A 477 -15.27 -4.36 19.45
N GLY A 478 -14.61 -4.86 20.50
CA GLY A 478 -14.56 -6.28 20.82
C GLY A 478 -15.90 -6.87 21.27
N GLN A 479 -15.85 -8.06 21.89
CA GLN A 479 -17.06 -8.72 22.41
C GLN A 479 -17.67 -7.93 23.58
N VAL A 480 -18.99 -7.70 23.54
CA VAL A 480 -19.78 -7.06 24.62
C VAL A 480 -20.32 -8.08 25.61
#